data_AF-A0A183BBA7-F1
#
_entry.id   AF-A0A183BBA7-F1
#
_cell.length_a   1.000
_cell.length_b   1.000
_cell.length_c   1.000
_cell.angle_alpha   90.00
_cell.angle_beta   90.00
_cell.angle_gamma   90.00
#
_symmetry.space_group_name_H-M   'P 1'
#
loop_
_entity.id
_entity.type
_entity.pdbx_description
1 polymer ?
#
loop_
_entity_poly.entity_id
_entity_poly.type
_entity_poly.pdbx_seq_one_letter_code
_entity_poly.pdbx_strand_id
1 'polypeptide(L)'
;MVEERPLVNDRKLDLLAISFKPVTFIPHDSEMWFAALEKQFIACNVRSQRSKYVYAVEAIPGDRISTIRDIIPKPPETNAYDVLKDTILQFYAPSNEERLRQLLARHPIGDSTPSRHLARLRTLAGPENAHSYISRELRLESLPRHVQPTVTALLEDS
;
A
#
# COMPACT_ATOMS: atom_id res chain seq x y z
N MET A 1 39.87 18.20 -43.12
CA MET A 1 40.04 17.81 -41.70
C MET A 1 38.66 17.78 -41.08
N VAL A 2 38.20 16.58 -40.75
CA VAL A 2 36.86 16.32 -40.20
C VAL A 2 37.00 16.36 -38.68
N GLU A 3 36.42 17.36 -38.01
CA GLU A 3 36.25 17.32 -36.56
C GLU A 3 34.90 16.65 -36.26
N GLU A 4 34.95 15.36 -35.91
CA GLU A 4 33.86 14.70 -35.20
C GLU A 4 33.77 15.28 -33.79
N ARG A 5 32.67 15.99 -33.50
CA ARG A 5 32.28 16.29 -32.12
C ARG A 5 31.81 14.99 -31.46
N PRO A 6 32.27 14.67 -30.24
CA PRO A 6 31.88 13.42 -29.60
C PRO A 6 30.43 13.52 -29.11
N LEU A 7 29.60 12.60 -29.59
CA LEU A 7 28.23 12.32 -29.15
C LEU A 7 28.29 11.72 -27.72
N VAL A 8 28.55 12.55 -26.71
CA VAL A 8 28.62 12.11 -25.32
C VAL A 8 27.36 12.53 -24.57
N ASN A 9 26.38 11.63 -24.69
CA ASN A 9 25.58 11.12 -23.59
C ASN A 9 24.41 11.99 -23.07
N ASP A 10 23.44 12.26 -23.94
CA ASP A 10 22.09 12.75 -23.58
C ASP A 10 21.29 11.81 -22.65
N ARG A 11 21.78 10.60 -22.34
CA ARG A 11 21.06 9.61 -21.51
C ARG A 11 21.33 9.72 -20.01
N LYS A 12 22.28 10.57 -19.59
CA LYS A 12 22.70 10.70 -18.18
C LYS A 12 22.11 11.91 -17.47
N LEU A 13 21.50 12.85 -18.20
CA LEU A 13 21.09 14.15 -17.67
C LEU A 13 19.66 14.21 -17.11
N ASP A 14 18.79 13.24 -17.40
CA ASP A 14 17.41 13.24 -16.87
C ASP A 14 17.26 12.60 -15.48
N LEU A 15 18.33 11.99 -14.93
CA LEU A 15 18.31 11.34 -13.62
C LEU A 15 18.79 12.24 -12.47
N LEU A 16 19.36 13.41 -12.77
CA LEU A 16 20.05 14.24 -11.77
C LEU A 16 19.22 15.36 -11.14
N ALA A 17 18.00 15.65 -11.62
CA ALA A 17 17.30 16.87 -11.19
C ALA A 17 16.43 16.71 -9.94
N ILE A 18 16.11 15.49 -9.47
CA ILE A 18 15.18 15.32 -8.34
C ILE A 18 15.56 14.12 -7.46
N SER A 19 16.74 14.16 -6.83
CA SER A 19 17.07 13.23 -5.76
C SER A 19 16.18 13.53 -4.54
N PHE A 20 15.02 12.87 -4.45
CA PHE A 20 14.24 12.82 -3.24
C PHE A 20 14.30 11.40 -2.69
N LYS A 21 14.37 11.27 -1.36
CA LYS A 21 14.35 9.95 -0.71
C LYS A 21 12.91 9.40 -0.73
N PRO A 22 12.66 8.25 -1.37
CA PRO A 22 11.32 7.65 -1.38
C PRO A 22 10.86 7.30 0.04
N VAL A 23 9.53 7.29 0.25
CA VAL A 23 8.95 6.75 1.49
C VAL A 23 9.37 5.30 1.68
N THR A 24 9.80 4.95 2.89
CA THR A 24 10.18 3.59 3.28
C THR A 24 9.05 2.61 3.00
N PHE A 25 9.36 1.46 2.41
CA PHE A 25 8.38 0.42 2.10
C PHE A 25 7.65 -0.08 3.36
N ILE A 26 6.33 -0.23 3.27
CA ILE A 26 5.45 -0.71 4.35
C ILE A 26 4.82 -2.05 3.93
N PRO A 27 5.43 -3.19 4.30
CA PRO A 27 4.99 -4.52 3.87
C PRO A 27 3.56 -4.89 4.21
N HIS A 28 3.10 -4.49 5.39
CA HIS A 28 1.82 -4.87 5.97
C HIS A 28 0.70 -3.94 5.49
N ASP A 29 1.04 -2.86 4.79
CA ASP A 29 0.11 -1.89 4.23
C ASP A 29 0.71 -1.28 2.95
N SER A 30 0.84 -2.14 1.92
CA SER A 30 1.38 -1.75 0.62
C SER A 30 0.50 -0.72 -0.09
N GLU A 31 -0.81 -0.72 0.17
CA GLU A 31 -1.74 0.30 -0.34
C GLU A 31 -1.41 1.69 0.19
N MET A 32 -1.24 1.82 1.51
CA MET A 32 -0.86 3.10 2.12
C MET A 32 0.51 3.57 1.65
N TRP A 33 1.46 2.64 1.48
CA TRP A 33 2.79 2.98 0.95
C TRP A 33 2.71 3.57 -0.46
N PHE A 34 1.99 2.93 -1.39
CA PHE A 34 1.81 3.47 -2.75
C PHE A 34 1.08 4.81 -2.75
N ALA A 35 0.06 4.99 -1.90
CA ALA A 35 -0.63 6.26 -1.77
C ALA A 35 0.30 7.39 -1.29
N ALA A 36 1.23 7.10 -0.38
CA ALA A 36 2.23 8.07 0.06
C ALA A 36 3.26 8.36 -1.04
N LEU A 37 3.72 7.33 -1.75
CA LEU A 37 4.69 7.44 -2.83
C LEU A 37 4.14 8.26 -4.01
N GLU A 38 2.88 8.09 -4.37
CA GLU A 38 2.21 8.86 -5.44
C GLU A 38 2.11 10.34 -5.12
N LYS A 39 1.81 10.69 -3.86
CA LYS A 39 1.83 12.09 -3.41
C LYS A 39 3.23 12.69 -3.56
N GLN A 40 4.27 11.90 -3.27
CA GLN A 40 5.64 12.35 -3.44
C GLN A 40 6.01 12.55 -4.91
N PHE A 41 5.57 11.66 -5.80
CA PHE A 41 5.73 11.86 -7.25
C PHE A 41 5.05 13.13 -7.75
N ILE A 42 3.86 13.45 -7.26
CA ILE A 42 3.16 14.70 -7.61
C ILE A 42 3.96 15.91 -7.11
N ALA A 43 4.38 15.91 -5.84
CA ALA A 43 5.14 17.01 -5.24
C ALA A 43 6.49 17.25 -5.92
N CYS A 44 7.14 16.17 -6.35
CA CYS A 44 8.42 16.18 -7.05
C CYS A 44 8.28 16.20 -8.58
N ASN A 45 7.08 16.42 -9.12
CA ASN A 45 6.84 16.52 -10.57
C ASN A 45 7.34 15.30 -11.40
N VAL A 46 7.37 14.11 -10.80
CA VAL A 46 7.78 12.86 -11.46
C VAL A 46 6.61 12.30 -12.27
N ARG A 47 6.65 12.52 -13.58
CA ARG A 47 5.57 12.11 -14.49
C ARG A 47 5.86 10.82 -15.26
N SER A 48 7.13 10.54 -15.53
CA SER A 48 7.54 9.37 -16.31
C SER A 48 7.30 8.07 -15.53
N GLN A 49 6.59 7.14 -16.16
CA GLN A 49 6.39 5.76 -15.67
C GLN A 49 7.73 5.08 -15.34
N ARG A 50 8.75 5.31 -16.18
CA ARG A 50 10.11 4.79 -15.95
C ARG A 50 10.73 5.37 -14.69
N SER A 51 10.63 6.68 -14.47
CA SER A 51 11.17 7.33 -13.28
C SER A 51 10.45 6.86 -12.01
N LYS A 52 9.11 6.77 -12.04
CA LYS A 52 8.32 6.25 -10.93
C LYS A 52 8.72 4.81 -10.58
N TYR A 53 8.92 3.97 -11.59
CA TYR A 53 9.37 2.59 -11.42
C TYR A 53 10.73 2.54 -10.71
N VAL A 54 11.72 3.32 -11.16
CA VAL A 54 13.05 3.34 -10.55
C VAL A 54 12.98 3.75 -9.08
N TYR A 55 12.28 4.84 -8.75
CA TYR A 55 12.12 5.29 -7.36
C TYR A 55 11.37 4.27 -6.49
N ALA A 56 10.33 3.63 -7.03
CA ALA A 56 9.58 2.61 -6.32
C ALA A 56 10.44 1.37 -6.03
N VAL A 57 11.26 0.93 -6.98
CA VAL A 57 12.20 -0.18 -6.78
C VAL A 57 13.26 0.19 -5.75
N GLU A 58 13.83 1.40 -5.81
CA GLU A 58 14.85 1.87 -4.84
C GLU A 58 14.33 1.92 -3.40
N ALA A 59 13.05 2.19 -3.21
CA ALA A 59 12.39 2.24 -1.91
C ALA A 59 12.21 0.87 -1.24
N ILE A 60 12.27 -0.22 -2.03
CA ILE A 60 12.01 -1.58 -1.55
C ILE A 60 13.33 -2.22 -1.08
N PRO A 61 13.37 -2.82 0.11
CA PRO A 61 14.54 -3.57 0.59
C PRO A 61 14.95 -4.70 -0.37
N GLY A 62 16.26 -4.92 -0.55
CA GLY A 62 16.78 -5.88 -1.52
C GLY A 62 16.29 -7.33 -1.34
N ASP A 63 16.11 -7.76 -0.08
CA ASP A 63 15.54 -9.07 0.30
C ASP A 63 14.08 -9.24 -0.17
N ARG A 64 13.35 -8.13 -0.29
CA ARG A 64 11.97 -8.10 -0.77
C ARG A 64 11.90 -7.96 -2.28
N ILE A 65 12.81 -7.18 -2.87
CA ILE A 65 12.94 -7.08 -4.33
C ILE A 65 13.17 -8.46 -4.94
N SER A 66 14.03 -9.31 -4.38
CA SER A 66 14.28 -10.66 -4.92
C SER A 66 12.99 -11.49 -4.98
N THR A 67 12.19 -11.45 -3.92
CA THR A 67 10.91 -12.18 -3.84
C THR A 67 9.89 -11.66 -4.84
N ILE A 68 9.85 -10.34 -5.07
CA ILE A 68 8.92 -9.72 -6.02
C ILE A 68 9.42 -9.89 -7.46
N ARG A 69 10.74 -9.96 -7.69
CA ARG A 69 11.38 -10.11 -9.02
C ARG A 69 10.93 -11.38 -9.73
N ASP A 70 10.78 -12.47 -9.01
CA ASP A 70 10.31 -13.75 -9.57
C ASP A 70 8.85 -13.68 -10.03
N ILE A 71 8.12 -12.65 -9.57
CA ILE A 71 6.68 -12.48 -9.77
C ILE A 71 6.38 -11.35 -10.77
N ILE A 72 7.25 -10.33 -10.87
CA ILE A 72 7.10 -9.26 -11.87
C ILE A 72 7.32 -9.88 -13.27
N PRO A 73 6.27 -10.02 -14.09
CA PRO A 73 6.49 -10.37 -15.49
C PRO A 73 7.27 -9.22 -16.11
N LYS A 74 8.31 -9.57 -16.88
CA LYS A 74 9.19 -8.66 -17.63
C LYS A 74 8.49 -7.31 -17.91
N PRO A 75 8.83 -6.23 -17.19
CA PRO A 75 7.95 -5.07 -17.12
C PRO A 75 7.80 -4.44 -18.51
N PRO A 76 6.57 -4.19 -18.99
CA PRO A 76 6.34 -3.54 -20.28
C PRO A 76 6.88 -2.11 -20.23
N GLU A 77 7.49 -1.64 -21.33
CA GLU A 77 8.17 -0.33 -21.36
C GLU A 77 7.24 0.84 -21.07
N THR A 78 5.94 0.71 -21.38
CA THR A 78 4.98 1.82 -21.31
C THR A 78 4.31 1.97 -19.93
N ASN A 79 4.16 0.90 -19.15
CA ASN A 79 3.37 0.88 -17.89
C ASN A 79 4.10 0.16 -16.74
N ALA A 80 5.44 0.25 -16.71
CA ALA A 80 6.26 -0.50 -15.75
C ALA A 80 5.89 -0.25 -14.28
N TYR A 81 5.54 0.99 -13.91
CA TYR A 81 5.17 1.31 -12.53
C TYR A 81 3.78 0.77 -12.17
N ASP A 82 2.80 0.85 -13.08
CA ASP A 82 1.46 0.35 -12.82
C ASP A 82 1.47 -1.18 -12.65
N VAL A 83 2.23 -1.91 -13.50
CA VAL A 83 2.42 -3.36 -13.36
C VAL A 83 3.12 -3.72 -12.05
N LEU A 84 4.15 -2.95 -11.66
CA LEU A 84 4.82 -3.14 -10.38
C LEU A 84 3.86 -2.94 -9.22
N LYS A 85 3.04 -1.88 -9.28
CA LYS A 85 2.04 -1.56 -8.26
C LYS A 85 1.03 -2.68 -8.09
N ASP A 86 0.40 -3.11 -9.17
CA ASP A 86 -0.60 -4.18 -9.12
C ASP A 86 0.00 -5.49 -8.61
N THR A 87 1.21 -5.84 -9.05
CA THR A 87 1.91 -7.06 -8.62
C THR A 87 2.20 -7.03 -7.12
N ILE A 88 2.71 -5.91 -6.60
CA ILE A 88 3.03 -5.77 -5.17
C ILE A 88 1.76 -5.76 -4.32
N LEU A 89 0.72 -5.05 -4.78
CA LEU A 89 -0.57 -5.03 -4.10
C LEU A 89 -1.17 -6.44 -4.04
N GLN A 90 -1.12 -7.21 -5.13
CA GLN A 90 -1.61 -8.58 -5.16
C GLN A 90 -0.78 -9.52 -4.30
N PHE A 91 0.55 -9.34 -4.28
CA PHE A 91 1.45 -10.20 -3.51
C PHE A 91 1.33 -10.01 -2.00
N TYR A 92 1.19 -8.77 -1.54
CA TYR A 92 1.04 -8.44 -0.11
C TYR A 92 -0.43 -8.33 0.33
N ALA A 93 -1.39 -8.41 -0.59
CA ALA A 93 -2.79 -8.50 -0.23
C ALA A 93 -3.02 -9.77 0.61
N PRO A 94 -3.61 -9.65 1.81
CA PRO A 94 -4.03 -10.83 2.54
C PRO A 94 -5.08 -11.58 1.71
N SER A 95 -4.92 -12.90 1.60
CA SER A 95 -5.92 -13.73 0.92
C SER A 95 -7.28 -13.54 1.59
N ASN A 96 -8.38 -13.73 0.85
CA ASN A 96 -9.71 -13.58 1.43
C ASN A 96 -9.92 -14.48 2.66
N GLU A 97 -9.32 -15.68 2.63
CA GLU A 97 -9.30 -16.61 3.76
C GLU A 97 -8.51 -16.06 4.95
N GLU A 98 -7.35 -15.44 4.73
CA GLU A 98 -6.55 -14.84 5.80
C GLU A 98 -7.24 -13.60 6.39
N ARG A 99 -7.89 -12.78 5.56
CA ARG A 99 -8.75 -11.67 6.01
C ARG A 99 -9.89 -12.19 6.88
N LEU A 100 -10.58 -13.24 6.42
CA LEU A 100 -11.66 -13.87 7.17
C LEU A 100 -11.15 -14.48 8.47
N ARG A 101 -10.01 -15.18 8.46
CA ARG A 101 -9.39 -15.71 9.68
C ARG A 101 -9.00 -14.61 10.65
N GLN A 102 -8.42 -13.49 10.20
CA GLN A 102 -8.07 -12.36 11.08
C GLN A 102 -9.30 -11.63 11.63
N LEU A 103 -10.38 -11.55 10.86
CA LEU A 103 -11.68 -11.10 11.36
C LEU A 103 -12.19 -12.06 12.44
N LEU A 104 -12.31 -13.35 12.11
CA LEU A 104 -12.83 -14.40 13.01
C LEU A 104 -11.92 -14.68 14.22
N ALA A 105 -10.63 -14.34 14.14
CA ALA A 105 -9.67 -14.46 15.24
C ALA A 105 -10.00 -13.52 16.41
N ARG A 106 -11.00 -12.63 16.27
CA ARG A 106 -11.60 -11.85 17.36
C ARG A 106 -10.54 -11.18 18.21
N HIS A 107 -9.74 -10.31 17.61
CA HIS A 107 -8.75 -9.54 18.35
C HIS A 107 -9.46 -8.68 19.41
N PRO A 108 -9.27 -8.94 20.71
CA PRO A 108 -9.82 -8.07 21.74
C PRO A 108 -9.18 -6.69 21.62
N ILE A 109 -9.91 -5.64 21.96
CA ILE A 109 -9.44 -4.24 21.86
C ILE A 109 -8.10 -4.01 22.59
N GLY A 110 -7.77 -4.82 23.61
CA GLY A 110 -6.51 -4.74 24.36
C GLY A 110 -6.26 -3.32 24.88
N ASP A 111 -5.01 -2.85 24.76
CA ASP A 111 -4.59 -1.46 25.05
C ASP A 111 -4.81 -0.49 23.87
N SER A 112 -5.50 -0.92 22.81
CA SER A 112 -5.73 -0.08 21.64
C SER A 112 -6.97 0.79 21.80
N THR A 113 -6.88 2.04 21.36
CA THR A 113 -8.03 2.94 21.35
C THR A 113 -9.14 2.38 20.45
N PRO A 114 -10.42 2.52 20.85
CA PRO A 114 -11.54 1.97 20.08
C PRO A 114 -11.53 2.42 18.62
N SER A 115 -11.20 3.68 18.35
CA SER A 115 -11.09 4.22 16.98
C SER A 115 -10.04 3.49 16.13
N ARG A 116 -8.87 3.18 16.69
CA ARG A 116 -7.79 2.46 15.99
C ARG A 116 -8.17 1.01 15.72
N HIS A 117 -8.82 0.36 16.67
CA HIS A 117 -9.32 -1.01 16.50
C HIS A 117 -10.35 -1.10 15.37
N LEU A 118 -11.26 -0.11 15.30
CA LEU A 118 -12.26 -0.03 14.25
C LEU A 118 -11.68 0.26 12.87
N ALA A 119 -10.70 1.15 12.79
CA ALA A 119 -9.97 1.39 11.55
C ALA A 119 -9.35 0.10 11.02
N ARG A 120 -8.71 -0.68 11.91
CA ARG A 120 -8.12 -1.98 11.57
C ARG A 120 -9.16 -2.98 11.06
N LEU A 121 -10.29 -3.12 11.76
CA LEU A 121 -11.37 -4.03 11.32
C LEU A 121 -11.93 -3.64 9.95
N ARG A 122 -12.05 -2.34 9.65
CA ARG A 122 -12.50 -1.84 8.34
C ARG A 122 -11.49 -2.16 7.23
N THR A 123 -10.20 -1.96 7.47
CA THR A 123 -9.16 -2.33 6.51
C THR A 123 -9.18 -3.83 6.21
N LEU A 124 -9.38 -4.67 7.24
CA LEU A 124 -9.47 -6.13 7.08
C LEU A 124 -10.74 -6.56 6.33
N ALA A 125 -11.89 -5.98 6.64
CA ALA A 125 -13.16 -6.27 5.96
C ALA A 125 -13.14 -5.83 4.48
N GLY A 126 -12.35 -4.81 4.15
CA GLY A 126 -12.32 -4.22 2.81
C GLY A 126 -13.53 -3.30 2.55
N PRO A 127 -13.47 -2.48 1.49
CA PRO A 127 -14.46 -1.43 1.24
C PRO A 127 -15.88 -1.98 1.03
N GLU A 128 -16.02 -3.15 0.43
CA GLU A 128 -17.31 -3.82 0.15
C GLU A 128 -18.04 -4.25 1.44
N ASN A 129 -17.30 -4.61 2.49
CA ASN A 129 -17.87 -5.15 3.73
C ASN A 129 -17.70 -4.23 4.94
N ALA A 130 -17.10 -3.04 4.78
CA ALA A 130 -16.81 -2.12 5.88
C ALA A 130 -18.07 -1.59 6.62
N HIS A 131 -19.23 -1.67 5.97
CA HIS A 131 -20.53 -1.28 6.52
C HIS A 131 -21.53 -2.45 6.61
N SER A 132 -21.10 -3.68 6.32
CA SER A 132 -22.00 -4.82 6.36
C SER A 132 -22.38 -5.20 7.79
N TYR A 133 -23.51 -5.88 7.95
CA TYR A 133 -23.93 -6.47 9.23
C TYR A 133 -22.81 -7.28 9.90
N ILE A 134 -22.02 -8.01 9.09
CA ILE A 134 -20.89 -8.83 9.56
C ILE A 134 -19.83 -7.96 10.25
N SER A 135 -19.48 -6.80 9.67
CA SER A 135 -18.53 -5.86 10.30
C SER A 135 -19.05 -5.25 11.60
N ARG A 136 -20.36 -5.05 11.70
CA ARG A 136 -21.03 -4.52 12.90
C ARG A 136 -21.01 -5.56 14.03
N GLU A 137 -21.33 -6.81 13.73
CA GLU A 137 -21.24 -7.92 14.68
C GLU A 137 -19.81 -8.14 15.16
N LEU A 138 -18.83 -8.19 14.25
CA LEU A 138 -17.41 -8.32 14.60
C LEU A 138 -16.90 -7.18 15.48
N ARG A 139 -17.40 -5.96 15.25
CA ARG A 139 -17.12 -4.81 16.10
C ARG A 139 -17.69 -5.00 17.51
N LEU A 140 -18.94 -5.40 17.62
CA LEU A 140 -19.60 -5.62 18.91
C LEU A 140 -18.91 -6.73 19.70
N GLU A 141 -18.59 -7.84 19.06
CA GLU A 141 -17.93 -8.98 19.70
C GLU A 141 -16.48 -8.68 20.13
N SER A 142 -15.79 -7.76 19.46
CA SER A 142 -14.39 -7.39 19.79
C SER A 142 -14.24 -6.29 20.85
N LEU A 143 -15.35 -5.63 21.22
CA LEU A 143 -15.40 -4.64 22.30
C LEU A 143 -15.55 -5.33 23.66
N PRO A 144 -14.89 -4.83 24.72
CA PRO A 144 -15.16 -5.28 26.08
C PRO A 144 -16.65 -5.11 26.44
N ARG A 145 -17.23 -6.08 27.16
CA ARG A 145 -18.67 -6.13 27.49
C ARG A 145 -19.22 -4.84 28.15
N HIS A 146 -18.37 -4.06 28.82
CA HIS A 146 -18.76 -2.81 29.46
C HIS A 146 -18.91 -1.62 28.49
N VAL A 147 -18.36 -1.70 27.27
CA VAL A 147 -18.42 -0.64 26.25
C VAL A 147 -19.48 -0.96 25.17
N GLN A 148 -19.89 -2.22 25.04
CA GLN A 148 -20.88 -2.67 24.06
C GLN A 148 -22.21 -1.90 24.17
N PRO A 149 -22.84 -1.71 25.34
CA PRO A 149 -24.18 -1.09 25.43
C PRO A 149 -24.23 0.33 24.87
N THR A 150 -23.17 1.12 25.11
CA THR A 150 -23.06 2.50 24.60
C THR A 150 -22.89 2.54 23.09
N VAL A 151 -22.23 1.54 22.50
CA VAL A 151 -22.00 1.44 21.05
C VAL A 151 -23.23 0.86 20.34
N THR A 152 -23.93 -0.11 20.95
CA THR A 152 -25.16 -0.67 20.38
C THR A 152 -26.25 0.39 20.27
N ALA A 153 -26.46 1.19 21.32
CA ALA A 153 -27.42 2.30 21.29
C ALA A 153 -27.09 3.36 20.22
N LEU A 154 -25.81 3.56 19.90
CA LEU A 154 -25.36 4.49 18.87
C LEU A 154 -25.46 3.90 17.44
N LEU A 155 -25.52 2.57 17.31
CA LEU A 155 -25.62 1.86 16.03
C LEU A 155 -27.08 1.59 15.61
N GLU A 156 -28.03 1.67 16.54
CA GLU A 156 -29.48 1.60 16.27
C GLU A 156 -30.06 2.95 15.79
N ASP A 157 -29.37 4.07 16.04
CA ASP A 157 -29.79 5.44 15.67
C ASP A 157 -29.24 5.91 14.30
N SER A 158 -28.73 5.00 13.45
CA SER A 158 -28.11 5.33 12.15
C SER A 158 -28.48 4.36 11.03
#